data_AF-A0A3A0F1M5-F1
#
_entry.id   AF-A0A3A0F1M5-F1
#
_cell.length_a   1.000
_cell.length_b   1.000
_cell.length_c   1.000
_cell.angle_alpha   90.00
_cell.angle_beta   90.00
_cell.angle_gamma   90.00
#
_symmetry.space_group_name_H-M   'P 1'
#
loop_
_entity.id
_entity.type
_entity.pdbx_description
1 polymer ?
#
loop_
_entity_poly.entity_id
_entity_poly.type
_entity_poly.pdbx_seq_one_letter_code
_entity_poly.pdbx_strand_id
1 'polypeptide(L)'
;MADVRREIDRVDRAIVALLAERLEYIRQAGNIKKRRAEVRDEARIADVLAKVTAEATRAGADPDLVVKLYRELIEWSIAYEFSVFDRSLSAAAGGQ
;
A
#
# COMPACT_ATOMS: atom_id res chain seq x y z
N MET A 1 -24.68 15.80 -15.12
CA MET A 1 -24.28 15.53 -13.72
C MET A 1 -24.46 14.07 -13.32
N ALA A 2 -25.60 13.42 -13.57
CA ALA A 2 -25.80 12.01 -13.22
C ALA A 2 -24.83 11.05 -13.94
N ASP A 3 -24.58 11.25 -15.24
CA ASP A 3 -23.62 10.43 -16.00
C ASP A 3 -22.19 10.55 -15.47
N VAL A 4 -21.76 11.77 -15.13
CA VAL A 4 -20.43 12.02 -14.56
C VAL A 4 -20.26 11.28 -13.23
N ARG A 5 -21.27 11.31 -12.36
CA ARG A 5 -21.23 10.58 -11.08
C ARG A 5 -21.15 9.07 -11.29
N ARG A 6 -21.90 8.52 -12.24
CA ARG A 6 -21.83 7.09 -12.57
C ARG A 6 -20.44 6.65 -13.02
N GLU A 7 -19.77 7.47 -13.82
CA GLU A 7 -18.40 7.19 -14.25
C GLU A 7 -17.39 7.31 -13.11
N ILE A 8 -17.56 8.30 -12.21
CA ILE A 8 -16.77 8.39 -10.99
C ILE A 8 -16.95 7.13 -10.14
N ASP A 9 -18.20 6.70 -9.89
CA ASP A 9 -18.46 5.48 -9.12
C ASP A 9 -17.82 4.24 -9.75
N ARG A 10 -17.75 4.18 -11.09
CA ARG A 10 -17.06 3.10 -11.82
C ARG A 10 -15.55 3.14 -11.56
N VAL A 11 -14.94 4.32 -11.61
CA VAL A 11 -13.52 4.51 -11.31
C VAL A 11 -13.21 4.17 -9.86
N ASP A 12 -14.04 4.63 -8.92
CA ASP A 12 -13.85 4.36 -7.48
C ASP A 12 -13.90 2.86 -7.17
N ARG A 13 -14.82 2.12 -7.80
CA ARG A 13 -14.84 0.64 -7.70
C ARG A 13 -13.54 0.01 -8.20
N ALA A 14 -12.98 0.53 -9.30
CA ALA A 14 -11.70 0.04 -9.82
C ALA A 14 -10.53 0.38 -8.90
N ILE A 15 -10.50 1.58 -8.32
CA ILE A 15 -9.49 1.99 -7.32
C ILE A 15 -9.53 1.05 -6.13
N VAL A 16 -10.72 0.78 -5.56
CA VAL A 16 -10.88 -0.12 -4.41
C VAL A 16 -10.39 -1.54 -4.73
N ALA A 17 -10.71 -2.07 -5.92
CA ALA A 17 -10.26 -3.38 -6.34
C ALA A 17 -8.71 -3.46 -6.44
N LEU A 18 -8.08 -2.47 -7.06
CA LEU A 18 -6.62 -2.38 -7.20
C LEU A 18 -5.92 -2.21 -5.84
N LEU A 19 -6.53 -1.45 -4.92
CA LEU A 19 -6.03 -1.32 -3.55
C LEU A 19 -6.08 -2.67 -2.83
N ALA A 20 -7.18 -3.42 -2.95
CA ALA A 20 -7.28 -4.75 -2.35
C ALA A 20 -6.20 -5.71 -2.87
N GLU A 21 -5.94 -5.70 -4.18
CA GLU A 21 -4.87 -6.48 -4.81
C GLU A 21 -3.49 -6.06 -4.28
N ARG A 22 -3.21 -4.76 -4.24
CA ARG A 22 -1.94 -4.23 -3.68
C ARG A 22 -1.72 -4.69 -2.23
N LEU A 23 -2.78 -4.68 -1.42
CA LEU A 23 -2.70 -5.11 -0.02
C LEU A 23 -2.43 -6.61 0.12
N GLU A 24 -2.90 -7.42 -0.81
CA GLU A 24 -2.60 -8.85 -0.82
C GLU A 24 -1.11 -9.12 -1.05
N TYR A 25 -0.48 -8.41 -1.97
CA TYR A 25 0.97 -8.50 -2.14
C TYR A 25 1.75 -8.03 -0.91
N ILE A 26 1.26 -7.01 -0.19
CA ILE A 26 1.86 -6.56 1.07
C ILE A 26 1.76 -7.63 2.16
N ARG A 27 0.62 -8.31 2.28
CA ARG A 27 0.47 -9.45 3.22
C ARG A 27 1.49 -10.54 2.94
N GLN A 28 1.64 -10.90 1.67
CA GLN A 28 2.62 -11.91 1.26
C GLN A 28 4.05 -11.46 1.56
N ALA A 29 4.39 -10.21 1.28
CA ALA A 29 5.70 -9.64 1.60
C ALA A 29 5.97 -9.63 3.12
N GLY A 30 4.97 -9.29 3.94
CA GLY A 30 5.06 -9.30 5.40
C GLY A 30 5.40 -10.67 5.99
N ASN A 31 4.90 -11.76 5.39
CA ASN A 31 5.22 -13.13 5.81
C ASN A 31 6.66 -13.57 5.50
N ILE A 32 7.33 -12.90 4.55
CA ILE A 32 8.71 -13.21 4.16
C ILE A 32 9.72 -12.51 5.08
N LYS A 33 9.37 -11.33 5.60
CA LYS A 33 10.24 -10.51 6.46
C LYS A 33 10.53 -11.23 7.78
N LYS A 34 11.80 -11.34 8.14
CA LYS A 34 12.26 -12.08 9.33
C LYS A 34 12.55 -11.16 10.51
N ARG A 35 12.77 -9.87 10.27
CA ARG A 35 13.13 -8.90 11.30
C ARG A 35 12.23 -7.67 11.24
N ARG A 36 11.87 -7.15 12.41
CA ARG A 36 11.06 -5.93 12.56
C ARG A 36 11.67 -4.71 11.86
N ALA A 37 13.00 -4.63 11.78
CA ALA A 37 13.71 -3.57 11.06
C ALA A 37 13.56 -3.62 9.52
N GLU A 38 13.14 -4.76 8.96
CA GLU A 38 12.89 -4.93 7.52
C GLU A 38 11.48 -4.47 7.12
N VAL A 39 10.62 -4.14 8.09
CA VAL A 39 9.26 -3.68 7.86
C VAL A 39 9.27 -2.28 7.22
N ARG A 40 10.09 -1.37 7.75
CA ARG A 40 10.30 -0.03 7.19
C ARG A 40 11.61 0.04 6.41
N ASP A 41 11.52 0.00 5.09
CA ASP A 41 12.64 0.15 4.16
C ASP A 41 12.56 1.52 3.47
N GLU A 42 13.36 2.48 3.93
CA GLU A 42 13.39 3.85 3.39
C GLU A 42 13.80 3.90 1.91
N ALA A 43 14.71 3.02 1.48
CA ALA A 43 15.13 2.96 0.08
C ALA A 43 13.98 2.50 -0.81
N ARG A 44 13.21 1.50 -0.35
CA ARG A 44 12.01 1.04 -1.05
C ARG A 44 10.91 2.11 -1.07
N ILE A 45 10.71 2.83 0.03
CA ILE A 45 9.73 3.94 0.10
C ILE A 45 10.09 5.01 -0.94
N ALA A 46 11.35 5.45 -0.97
CA ALA A 46 11.81 6.44 -1.94
C ALA A 46 11.61 5.97 -3.39
N ASP A 47 11.92 4.70 -3.69
CA ASP A 47 11.72 4.09 -5.01
C ASP A 47 10.23 4.04 -5.40
N VAL A 48 9.33 3.64 -4.49
CA VAL A 48 7.87 3.68 -4.76
C VAL A 48 7.44 5.10 -5.09
N LEU A 49 7.82 6.07 -4.27
CA LEU A 49 7.41 7.47 -4.45
C LEU A 49 7.91 8.03 -5.78
N ALA A 50 9.17 7.78 -6.16
CA ALA A 50 9.71 8.20 -7.45
C ALA A 50 8.92 7.61 -8.63
N LYS A 51 8.60 6.31 -8.57
CA LYS A 51 7.85 5.60 -9.63
C LYS A 51 6.43 6.13 -9.78
N VAL A 52 5.73 6.37 -8.69
CA VAL A 52 4.33 6.85 -8.76
C VAL A 52 4.25 8.32 -9.17
N THR A 53 5.26 9.14 -8.83
CA THR A 53 5.39 10.51 -9.37
C THR A 53 5.54 10.48 -10.88
N ALA A 54 6.44 9.65 -11.40
CA ALA A 54 6.67 9.53 -12.85
C ALA A 54 5.41 9.03 -13.57
N GLU A 55 4.71 8.06 -12.98
CA GLU A 55 3.47 7.51 -13.53
C GLU A 55 2.31 8.52 -13.49
N ALA A 56 2.19 9.31 -12.43
CA ALA A 56 1.19 10.39 -12.33
C ALA A 56 1.35 11.39 -13.48
N THR A 57 2.58 11.85 -13.71
CA THR A 57 2.91 12.74 -14.84
C THR A 57 2.54 12.10 -16.17
N ARG A 58 2.88 10.83 -16.39
CA ARG A 58 2.58 10.11 -17.64
C ARG A 58 1.07 9.96 -17.88
N ALA A 59 0.30 9.74 -16.82
CA ALA A 59 -1.15 9.58 -16.88
C ALA A 59 -1.92 10.92 -16.93
N GLY A 60 -1.23 12.06 -16.81
CA GLY A 60 -1.86 13.38 -16.75
C GLY A 60 -2.54 13.70 -15.41
N ALA A 61 -2.18 12.98 -14.35
CA ALA A 61 -2.61 13.27 -12.98
C ALA A 61 -1.66 14.25 -12.31
N ASP A 62 -2.14 14.97 -11.30
CA ASP A 62 -1.31 15.82 -10.44
C ASP A 62 -0.34 14.94 -9.61
N PRO A 63 0.99 15.06 -9.80
CA PRO A 63 1.96 14.26 -9.06
C PRO A 63 1.91 14.50 -7.55
N ASP A 64 1.62 15.71 -7.10
CA ASP A 64 1.58 16.03 -5.66
C ASP A 64 0.41 15.34 -4.98
N LEU A 65 -0.75 15.29 -5.64
CA LEU A 65 -1.91 14.53 -5.17
C LEU A 65 -1.59 13.03 -5.06
N VAL A 66 -1.01 12.44 -6.12
CA VAL A 66 -0.68 11.01 -6.14
C VAL A 66 0.35 10.67 -5.06
N VAL A 67 1.41 11.46 -4.92
CA VAL A 67 2.44 11.28 -3.89
C VAL A 67 1.83 11.35 -2.50
N LYS A 68 0.93 12.32 -2.24
CA LYS A 68 0.26 12.44 -0.94
C LYS A 68 -0.54 11.17 -0.59
N LEU A 69 -1.32 10.66 -1.53
CA LEU A 69 -2.10 9.44 -1.33
C LEU A 69 -1.20 8.22 -1.11
N TYR A 70 -0.11 8.11 -1.88
CA TYR A 70 0.82 7.00 -1.74
C TYR A 70 1.58 7.00 -0.42
N ARG A 71 1.89 8.17 0.16
CA ARG A 71 2.47 8.25 1.50
C ARG A 71 1.55 7.63 2.54
N GLU A 72 0.27 7.99 2.53
CA GLU A 72 -0.72 7.40 3.44
C GLU A 72 -0.86 5.88 3.24
N LEU A 73 -0.90 5.42 1.99
CA LEU A 73 -0.96 3.99 1.67
C LEU A 73 0.29 3.25 2.18
N ILE A 74 1.48 3.83 2.04
CA ILE A 74 2.74 3.25 2.52
C ILE A 74 2.74 3.16 4.04
N GLU A 75 2.40 4.23 4.74
CA GLU A 75 2.38 4.24 6.21
C GLU A 75 1.33 3.25 6.76
N TRP A 76 0.15 3.17 6.14
CA TRP A 76 -0.83 2.14 6.48
C TRP A 76 -0.29 0.72 6.26
N SER A 77 0.41 0.49 5.14
CA SER A 77 1.00 -0.81 4.80
C SER A 77 2.03 -1.24 5.84
N ILE A 78 2.90 -0.32 6.27
CA ILE A 78 3.92 -0.54 7.30
C ILE A 78 3.25 -0.88 8.65
N ALA A 79 2.25 -0.11 9.07
CA ALA A 79 1.50 -0.36 10.29
C ALA A 79 0.80 -1.73 10.25
N TYR A 80 0.20 -2.08 9.11
CA TYR A 80 -0.42 -3.38 8.91
C TYR A 80 0.58 -4.53 9.01
N GLU A 81 1.73 -4.42 8.35
CA GLU A 81 2.82 -5.42 8.41
C GLU A 81 3.34 -5.61 9.84
N PHE A 82 3.51 -4.53 10.63
CA PHE A 82 3.84 -4.66 12.05
C PHE A 82 2.79 -5.48 12.81
N SER A 83 1.50 -5.24 12.56
CA SER A 83 0.43 -6.01 13.20
C SER A 83 0.46 -7.50 12.85
N VAL A 84 0.85 -7.83 11.61
CA VAL A 84 0.99 -9.23 11.15
C VAL A 84 2.19 -9.88 11.80
N PHE A 85 3.33 -9.19 11.84
CA PHE A 85 4.56 -9.66 12.48
C PHE A 85 4.35 -9.91 13.99
N ASP A 86 3.66 -9.02 14.69
CA ASP A 86 3.40 -9.18 16.13
C ASP A 86 2.47 -10.38 16.41
N ARG A 87 1.49 -10.63 15.53
CA ARG A 87 0.64 -11.84 15.61
C ARG A 87 1.41 -13.12 15.35
N SER A 88 2.33 -13.14 14.38
CA SER A 88 3.11 -14.34 14.06
C SER A 88 4.08 -14.72 15.19
N LEU A 89 4.67 -13.74 15.87
CA LEU A 89 5.50 -13.97 17.06
C LEU A 89 4.68 -14.53 18.24
N SER A 90 3.47 -14.02 18.48
CA SER A 90 2.58 -14.52 19.54
C SER A 90 2.15 -15.98 19.29
N ALA A 91 1.80 -16.32 18.04
CA ALA A 91 1.46 -17.69 17.67
C ALA A 91 2.64 -18.67 17.81
N ALA A 92 3.87 -18.22 17.52
CA ALA A 92 5.07 -19.02 17.72
C ALA A 92 5.44 -19.23 19.20
N ALA A 93 5.08 -18.27 20.08
CA ALA A 93 5.35 -18.36 21.52
C ALA A 93 4.31 -19.17 22.30
N GLY A 94 3.07 -19.27 21.81
CA GLY A 94 1.96 -20.00 22.45
C GLY A 94 1.85 -21.49 22.11
N GLY A 95 2.76 -22.03 21.30
CA GLY A 95 2.85 -23.47 21.02
C GLY A 95 3.86 -24.15 21.95
N GLN A 96 3.45 -24.41 23.19
CA GLN A 96 4.10 -25.33 24.13
C GLN A 96 3.03 -26.08 24.94
#